data_AF-A0A7G7G706-F1
#
_entry.id   AF-A0A7G7G706-F1
#
_cell.length_a   1.000
_cell.length_b   1.000
_cell.length_c   1.000
_cell.angle_alpha   90.00
_cell.angle_beta   90.00
_cell.angle_gamma   90.00
#
_symmetry.space_group_name_H-M   'P 1'
#
loop_
_entity.id
_entity.type
_entity.pdbx_description
1 polymer ?
#
loop_
_entity_poly.entity_id
_entity_poly.type
_entity_poly.pdbx_seq_one_letter_code
_entity_poly.pdbx_strand_id
1 'polypeptide(L)'
;MWVKYNPGWLVALLQEQLPDKVDTIEAAKQCTRGVWEKKNYIYFVSIKNPDLPGSEWQFKENLILEDADRGMVVLDILKDGRIGGIQFVSSEE
;
A
#
# COMPACT_ATOMS: atom_id res chain seq x y z
N MET A 1 2.02 -10.34 12.84
CA MET A 1 1.63 -11.64 12.22
C MET A 1 1.05 -11.34 10.84
N TRP A 2 1.35 -12.15 9.83
CA TRP A 2 0.73 -12.01 8.51
C TRP A 2 -0.73 -12.46 8.56
N VAL A 3 -1.63 -11.63 8.06
CA VAL A 3 -3.07 -11.90 7.97
C VAL A 3 -3.51 -11.84 6.52
N LYS A 4 -4.59 -12.54 6.18
CA LYS A 4 -5.24 -12.43 4.87
C LYS A 4 -5.76 -11.00 4.68
N TYR A 5 -5.54 -10.44 3.48
CA TYR A 5 -6.03 -9.14 3.08
C TYR A 5 -6.81 -9.28 1.77
N ASN A 6 -7.91 -8.53 1.64
CA ASN A 6 -8.69 -8.49 0.41
C ASN A 6 -8.35 -7.21 -0.37
N PRO A 7 -7.69 -7.31 -1.53
CA PRO A 7 -7.26 -6.15 -2.30
C PRO A 7 -8.38 -5.46 -3.07
N GLY A 8 -9.59 -6.03 -3.14
CA GLY A 8 -10.66 -5.51 -4.01
C GLY A 8 -10.98 -4.04 -3.79
N TRP A 9 -10.96 -3.58 -2.53
CA TRP A 9 -11.15 -2.17 -2.20
C TRP A 9 -10.04 -1.27 -2.78
N LEU A 10 -8.76 -1.64 -2.55
CA LEU A 10 -7.63 -0.86 -3.05
C LEU A 10 -7.61 -0.81 -4.59
N VAL A 11 -7.92 -1.95 -5.23
CA VAL A 11 -8.00 -2.06 -6.69
C VAL A 11 -9.09 -1.13 -7.23
N ALA A 12 -10.28 -1.12 -6.62
CA ALA A 12 -11.35 -0.22 -7.02
C ALA A 12 -10.95 1.24 -6.88
N LEU A 13 -10.31 1.61 -5.75
CA LEU A 13 -9.86 2.97 -5.48
C LEU A 13 -8.83 3.46 -6.51
N LEU A 14 -7.86 2.59 -6.85
CA LEU A 14 -6.86 2.88 -7.88
C LEU A 14 -7.48 2.98 -9.28
N GLN A 15 -8.45 2.13 -9.62
CA GLN A 15 -9.14 2.19 -10.92
C GLN A 15 -9.97 3.47 -11.07
N GLU A 16 -10.54 3.98 -9.97
CA GLU A 16 -11.31 5.22 -9.96
C GLU A 16 -10.42 6.46 -10.10
N GLN A 17 -9.34 6.54 -9.30
CA GLN A 17 -8.56 7.78 -9.19
C GLN A 17 -7.32 7.81 -10.08
N LEU A 18 -6.73 6.66 -10.38
CA LEU A 18 -5.47 6.54 -11.12
C LEU A 18 -5.57 5.43 -12.20
N PRO A 19 -6.55 5.47 -13.11
CA PRO A 19 -6.80 4.40 -14.09
C PRO A 19 -5.61 4.13 -15.01
N ASP A 20 -4.77 5.13 -15.26
CA ASP A 20 -3.60 5.01 -16.13
C ASP A 20 -2.41 4.30 -15.45
N LYS A 21 -2.45 4.09 -14.12
CA LYS A 21 -1.41 3.35 -13.37
C LYS A 21 -1.67 1.84 -13.37
N VAL A 22 -1.73 1.25 -14.56
CA VAL A 22 -2.05 -0.18 -14.77
C VAL A 22 -1.14 -1.10 -13.95
N ASP A 23 0.18 -0.84 -13.92
CA ASP A 23 1.13 -1.66 -13.16
C ASP A 23 0.86 -1.62 -11.65
N THR A 24 0.46 -0.45 -11.12
CA THR A 24 0.10 -0.30 -9.70
C THR A 24 -1.20 -1.03 -9.38
N ILE A 25 -2.19 -1.01 -10.29
CA ILE A 25 -3.43 -1.76 -10.16
C ILE A 25 -3.16 -3.27 -10.14
N GLU A 26 -2.27 -3.76 -11.02
CA GLU A 26 -1.87 -5.18 -11.02
C GLU A 26 -1.10 -5.56 -9.75
N ALA A 27 -0.19 -4.69 -9.28
CA ALA A 27 0.51 -4.90 -8.01
C ALA A 27 -0.47 -4.98 -6.82
N ALA A 28 -1.49 -4.13 -6.79
CA ALA A 28 -2.53 -4.15 -5.77
C ALA A 28 -3.29 -5.47 -5.72
N LYS A 29 -3.59 -6.10 -6.86
CA LYS A 29 -4.25 -7.42 -6.91
C LYS A 29 -3.41 -8.51 -6.23
N GLN A 30 -2.08 -8.36 -6.18
CA GLN A 30 -1.17 -9.33 -5.56
C GLN A 30 -1.07 -9.16 -4.03
N CYS A 31 -1.49 -8.02 -3.49
CA CYS A 31 -1.57 -7.77 -2.06
C CYS A 31 -2.69 -8.62 -1.44
N THR A 32 -2.46 -9.91 -1.18
CA THR A 32 -3.48 -10.84 -0.65
C THR A 32 -3.26 -11.21 0.83
N ARG A 33 -2.15 -10.73 1.39
CA ARG A 33 -1.80 -10.85 2.81
C ARG A 33 -0.98 -9.64 3.23
N GLY A 34 -1.08 -9.24 4.48
CA GLY A 34 -0.29 -8.14 5.04
C GLY A 34 0.00 -8.29 6.52
N VAL A 35 0.86 -7.43 7.05
CA VAL A 35 1.11 -7.29 8.49
C VAL A 35 0.63 -5.91 8.92
N TRP A 36 -0.34 -5.88 9.83
CA TRP A 36 -0.74 -4.64 10.46
C TRP A 36 0.35 -4.15 11.41
N GLU A 37 0.71 -2.90 11.26
CA GLU A 37 1.40 -2.11 12.27
C GLU A 37 0.43 -1.10 12.85
N LYS A 38 0.17 -1.24 14.15
CA LYS A 38 -0.88 -0.49 14.85
C LYS A 38 -2.23 -0.68 14.13
N LYS A 39 -3.09 0.35 14.14
CA LYS A 39 -4.42 0.32 13.53
C LYS A 39 -4.50 1.04 12.18
N ASN A 40 -3.45 1.74 11.79
CA ASN A 40 -3.47 2.68 10.69
C ASN A 40 -2.43 2.40 9.61
N TYR A 41 -1.66 1.30 9.72
CA TYR A 41 -0.67 0.95 8.73
C TYR A 41 -0.70 -0.55 8.46
N ILE A 42 -0.67 -0.96 7.18
CA ILE A 42 -0.49 -2.36 6.77
C ILE A 42 0.67 -2.50 5.78
N TYR A 43 1.60 -3.41 6.07
CA TYR A 43 2.72 -3.76 5.21
C TYR A 43 2.40 -4.99 4.35
N PHE A 44 2.82 -4.98 3.08
CA PHE A 44 2.70 -6.12 2.16
C PHE A 44 4.04 -6.81 1.85
N VAL A 45 5.15 -6.22 2.29
CA VAL A 45 6.51 -6.80 2.24
C VAL A 45 7.18 -6.75 3.60
N SER A 46 8.33 -7.42 3.76
CA SER A 46 9.17 -7.28 4.95
C SER A 46 9.78 -5.88 5.09
N ILE A 47 9.58 -5.25 6.25
CA ILE A 47 10.18 -3.96 6.63
C ILE A 47 11.59 -4.07 7.23
N LYS A 48 12.20 -5.26 7.21
CA LYS A 48 13.54 -5.45 7.78
C LYS A 48 14.58 -4.70 6.95
N ASN A 49 15.34 -3.82 7.61
CA ASN A 49 16.47 -3.09 7.02
C ASN A 49 16.09 -2.31 5.74
N PRO A 50 15.11 -1.39 5.83
CA PRO A 50 14.63 -0.66 4.65
C PRO A 50 15.78 0.07 3.95
N ASP A 51 15.74 0.07 2.62
CA ASP A 51 16.71 0.70 1.72
C ASP A 51 18.17 0.20 1.81
N LEU A 52 18.43 -0.88 2.56
CA LEU A 52 19.70 -1.61 2.49
C LEU A 52 19.67 -2.66 1.36
N PRO A 53 20.83 -2.97 0.73
CA PRO A 53 20.91 -4.02 -0.28
C PRO A 53 20.32 -5.36 0.21
N GLY A 54 19.44 -5.96 -0.60
CA GLY A 54 18.80 -7.24 -0.30
C GLY A 54 17.55 -7.15 0.60
N SER A 55 17.14 -5.95 1.02
CA SER A 55 15.85 -5.78 1.69
C SER A 55 14.69 -5.76 0.70
N GLU A 56 13.51 -6.20 1.14
CA GLU A 56 12.31 -6.10 0.30
C GLU A 56 11.81 -4.66 0.18
N TRP A 57 11.96 -3.87 1.25
CA TRP A 57 11.56 -2.48 1.29
C TRP A 57 12.60 -1.59 0.62
N GLN A 58 12.35 -1.26 -0.64
CA GLN A 58 13.14 -0.32 -1.44
C GLN A 58 12.24 0.84 -1.86
N PHE A 59 12.21 1.92 -1.09
CA PHE A 59 11.23 2.98 -1.26
C PHE A 59 11.42 3.73 -2.59
N LYS A 60 10.32 4.03 -3.29
CA LYS A 60 10.33 4.85 -4.51
C LYS A 60 9.56 6.14 -4.34
N GLU A 61 8.26 6.05 -4.05
CA GLU A 61 7.35 7.21 -4.00
C GLU A 61 6.09 6.87 -3.21
N ASN A 62 5.32 7.90 -2.86
CA ASN A 62 3.98 7.78 -2.30
C ASN A 62 2.95 8.15 -3.36
N LEU A 63 1.87 7.37 -3.43
CA LEU A 63 0.64 7.80 -4.08
C LEU A 63 -0.40 8.15 -3.01
N ILE A 64 -1.11 9.24 -3.22
CA ILE A 64 -2.17 9.69 -2.33
C ILE A 64 -3.51 9.37 -2.99
N LEU A 65 -4.37 8.69 -2.26
CA LEU A 65 -5.73 8.36 -2.64
C LEU A 65 -6.68 8.93 -1.59
N GLU A 66 -7.90 9.28 -2.00
CA GLU A 66 -8.96 9.73 -1.09
C GLU A 66 -10.03 8.65 -0.95
N ASP A 67 -10.30 8.18 0.26
CA ASP A 67 -11.39 7.23 0.53
C ASP A 67 -12.48 7.93 1.34
N ALA A 68 -13.74 7.80 0.91
CA ALA A 68 -14.85 8.49 1.54
C ALA A 68 -15.07 8.08 3.02
N ASP A 69 -14.74 6.84 3.38
CA ASP A 69 -14.94 6.32 4.73
C ASP A 69 -13.69 6.48 5.61
N ARG A 70 -12.50 6.39 5.02
CA ARG A 70 -11.20 6.30 5.73
C ARG A 70 -10.36 7.57 5.64
N GLY A 71 -10.77 8.55 4.83
CA GLY A 71 -10.02 9.78 4.60
C GLY A 71 -8.82 9.55 3.68
N MET A 72 -7.69 10.17 4.02
CA MET A 72 -6.51 10.11 3.16
C MET A 72 -5.80 8.76 3.30
N VAL A 73 -5.51 8.14 2.15
CA VAL A 73 -4.82 6.87 2.04
C VAL A 73 -3.49 7.11 1.34
N VAL A 74 -2.38 6.80 2.01
CA VAL A 74 -1.03 6.87 1.42
C VAL A 74 -0.61 5.46 1.03
N LEU A 75 -0.26 5.29 -0.24
CA LEU A 75 0.22 4.04 -0.80
C LEU A 75 1.72 4.13 -1.08
N ASP A 76 2.51 3.29 -0.42
CA ASP A 76 3.96 3.28 -0.58
C ASP A 76 4.32 2.39 -1.77
N ILE A 77 4.94 2.98 -2.79
CA ILE A 77 5.41 2.28 -3.98
C ILE A 77 6.90 2.00 -3.84
N LEU A 78 7.30 0.76 -4.15
CA LEU A 78 8.68 0.32 -4.11
C LEU A 78 9.34 0.44 -5.49
N LYS A 79 10.68 0.47 -5.52
CA LYS A 79 11.47 0.65 -6.76
C LYS A 79 11.23 -0.45 -7.80
N ASP A 80 10.81 -1.64 -7.37
CA ASP A 80 10.47 -2.78 -8.22
C ASP A 80 8.99 -2.83 -8.64
N GLY A 81 8.21 -1.79 -8.32
CA GLY A 81 6.80 -1.68 -8.67
C GLY A 81 5.84 -2.39 -7.71
N ARG A 82 6.34 -3.10 -6.70
CA ARG A 82 5.49 -3.65 -5.63
C ARG A 82 4.95 -2.53 -4.74
N ILE A 83 3.83 -2.83 -4.09
CA ILE A 83 3.28 -1.99 -3.03
C ILE A 83 3.93 -2.40 -1.71
N GLY A 84 4.58 -1.45 -1.04
CA GLY A 84 5.20 -1.65 0.26
C GLY A 84 4.18 -1.74 1.38
N GLY A 85 3.24 -0.80 1.40
CA GLY A 85 2.19 -0.73 2.40
C GLY A 85 1.16 0.36 2.14
N ILE A 86 0.18 0.43 3.04
CA ILE A 86 -0.86 1.45 3.05
C ILE A 86 -0.87 2.09 4.44
N GLN A 87 -0.82 3.42 4.47
CA GLN A 87 -1.11 4.21 5.64
C GLN A 87 -2.50 4.85 5.51
N PHE A 88 -3.33 4.66 6.53
CA PHE A 88 -4.57 5.39 6.71
C PHE A 88 -4.28 6.63 7.56
N VAL A 89 -4.46 7.81 6.98
CA VAL A 89 -4.29 9.09 7.65
C VAL A 89 -5.69 9.60 8.00
N SER A 90 -6.10 9.36 9.25
CA SER A 90 -7.32 9.94 9.79
C SER A 90 -7.16 11.45 9.91
N SER A 91 -8.16 12.20 9.45
CA SER A 91 -8.35 13.60 9.84
C SER A 91 -8.91 13.65 11.26
N GLU A 92 -8.13 13.21 12.26
CA GLU A 92 -8.44 13.44 13.67
C GLU A 92 -7.19 14.03 14.32
N GLU A 93 -7.25 15.34 14.59
CA GLU A 93 -6.44 16.05 15.58
C GLU A 93 -6.77 15.55 17.00
#